data_AF-A0A0M3JHN1-F1
#
_entry.id   AF-A0A0M3JHN1-F1
#
_cell.length_a   1.000
_cell.length_b   1.000
_cell.length_c   1.000
_cell.angle_alpha   90.00
_cell.angle_beta   90.00
_cell.angle_gamma   90.00
#
_symmetry.space_group_name_H-M   'P 1'
#
loop_
_entity.id
_entity.type
_entity.pdbx_description
1 polymer ?
#
loop_
_entity_poly.entity_id
_entity_poly.type
_entity_poly.pdbx_seq_one_letter_code
_entity_poly.pdbx_strand_id
1 'polypeptide(L)' 'MLRANMIKEAEEMCSKFTREGVNASANLNEMQCMWYEIECAKAYRRIANYGEALKKCHEIERVID' A
#
# COMPACT_ATOMS: atom_id res chain seq x y z
N MET A 1 -8.33 8.71 -2.43
CA MET A 1 -8.83 7.44 -1.86
C MET A 1 -8.10 7.08 -0.57
N LEU A 2 -6.77 6.85 -0.57
CA LEU A 2 -6.01 6.52 0.65
C LEU A 2 -6.23 7.48 1.83
N ARG A 3 -6.07 8.80 1.63
CA ARG A 3 -6.31 9.82 2.68
C ARG A 3 -7.73 9.85 3.24
N ALA A 4 -8.70 9.32 2.48
CA ALA A 4 -10.10 9.17 2.88
C ALA A 4 -10.41 7.78 3.45
N ASN A 5 -9.39 6.95 3.72
CA ASN A 5 -9.49 5.57 4.23
C ASN A 5 -10.19 4.58 3.28
N MET A 6 -10.35 4.95 2.00
CA MET A 6 -10.85 4.09 0.93
C MET A 6 -9.68 3.30 0.34
N ILE A 7 -9.20 2.30 1.07
CA ILE A 7 -7.97 1.54 0.70
C ILE A 7 -8.25 0.60 -0.47
N LYS A 8 -9.39 -0.11 -0.46
CA LYS A 8 -9.76 -1.05 -1.52
C LYS A 8 -9.95 -0.34 -2.87
N GLU A 9 -10.63 0.80 -2.87
CA GLU A 9 -10.86 1.60 -4.07
C GLU A 9 -9.56 2.21 -4.60
N ALA A 10 -8.63 2.55 -3.70
CA ALA A 10 -7.29 2.97 -4.10
C ALA A 10 -6.54 1.83 -4.81
N GLU A 11 -6.60 0.62 -4.27
CA GLU A 11 -5.99 -0.58 -4.86
C GLU A 11 -6.59 -0.92 -6.22
N GLU A 12 -7.92 -0.88 -6.36
CA GLU A 12 -8.63 -1.07 -7.64
C GLU A 12 -8.29 0.02 -8.69
N MET A 13 -7.98 1.24 -8.26
CA MET A 13 -7.49 2.27 -9.17
C MET A 13 -6.06 1.99 -9.61
N CYS A 14 -5.20 1.63 -8.66
CA CYS A 14 -3.82 1.26 -8.92
C CYS A 14 -3.71 0.06 -9.85
N SER A 15 -4.62 -0.91 -9.75
CA SER A 15 -4.60 -2.13 -10.57
C SER A 15 -4.70 -1.86 -12.08
N LYS A 16 -5.17 -0.68 -12.49
CA LYS A 16 -5.22 -0.26 -13.90
C LYS A 16 -3.84 0.09 -14.48
N PHE A 17 -2.84 0.29 -13.61
CA PHE A 17 -1.48 0.70 -13.97
C PHE A 17 -0.40 -0.30 -13.51
N THR A 18 -0.81 -1.41 -12.90
CA THR A 18 0.08 -2.51 -12.51
C THR A 18 0.00 -3.67 -13.49
N ARG A 19 0.89 -4.65 -13.35
CA ARG A 19 0.87 -5.86 -14.17
C ARG A 19 -0.47 -6.61 -14.03
N GLU A 20 -1.06 -6.96 -15.17
CA GLU A 20 -2.31 -7.74 -15.22
C GLU A 20 -2.14 -9.12 -14.56
N GLY A 21 -3.16 -9.57 -13.83
CA GLY A 21 -3.17 -10.87 -13.15
C GLY A 21 -2.39 -10.91 -11.83
N VAL A 22 -1.79 -9.80 -11.40
CA VAL A 22 -1.07 -9.68 -10.12
C VAL A 22 -1.84 -8.73 -9.19
N ASN A 23 -1.76 -8.98 -7.87
CA ASN A 23 -2.29 -8.04 -6.89
C ASN A 23 -1.56 -6.69 -6.99
N ALA A 24 -2.30 -5.60 -7.11
CA ALA A 24 -1.74 -4.28 -7.34
C ALA A 24 -0.81 -3.83 -6.20
N SER A 25 -1.19 -4.10 -4.94
CA SER A 25 -0.34 -3.77 -3.79
C SER A 25 0.98 -4.55 -3.78
N ALA A 26 0.96 -5.83 -4.17
CA ALA A 26 2.17 -6.63 -4.29
C ALA A 26 3.09 -6.11 -5.42
N ASN A 27 2.52 -5.79 -6.58
CA ASN A 27 3.31 -5.27 -7.70
C ASN A 27 3.88 -3.87 -7.39
N LEU A 28 3.13 -3.01 -6.70
CA LEU A 28 3.62 -1.70 -6.26
C LEU A 28 4.75 -1.80 -5.22
N ASN A 29 4.70 -2.82 -4.36
CA ASN A 29 5.78 -3.13 -3.44
C ASN A 29 7.05 -3.57 -4.19
N GLU A 30 6.92 -4.47 -5.17
CA GLU A 30 8.04 -4.89 -6.04
C GLU A 30 8.65 -3.73 -6.83
N MET A 31 7.82 -2.77 -7.26
CA MET A 31 8.25 -1.56 -7.95
C MET A 31 8.80 -0.48 -7.00
N GLN A 32 8.91 -0.76 -5.69
CA GLN A 32 9.42 0.15 -4.69
C GLN A 32 8.65 1.49 -4.68
N CYS A 33 7.33 1.44 -4.85
CA CYS A 33 6.48 2.63 -4.88
C CYS A 33 6.24 3.18 -3.45
N MET A 34 7.27 3.80 -2.88
CA MET A 34 7.29 4.23 -1.47
C MET A 34 6.15 5.17 -1.11
N TRP A 35 5.75 6.06 -2.03
CA TRP A 35 4.62 6.96 -1.80
C TRP A 35 3.33 6.19 -1.51
N TYR A 36 3.04 5.14 -2.29
CA TYR A 36 1.84 4.32 -2.10
C TYR A 36 1.92 3.54 -0.79
N GLU A 37 3.05 2.88 -0.53
CA GLU A 37 3.24 2.07 0.68
C GLU A 37 3.09 2.91 1.97
N ILE A 38 3.70 4.10 2.00
CA ILE A 38 3.62 5.02 3.14
C ILE A 38 2.19 5.52 3.34
N GLU A 39 1.48 5.86 2.27
CA GLU A 39 0.10 6.35 2.36
C GLU A 39 -0.88 5.22 2.76
N CYS A 40 -0.65 3.98 2.31
CA CYS A 40 -1.35 2.78 2.75
C CYS A 40 -1.14 2.51 4.24
N ALA A 41 0.11 2.53 4.74
CA ALA A 41 0.41 2.35 6.17
C ALA A 41 -0.32 3.40 7.03
N LYS A 42 -0.29 4.67 6.61
CA LYS A 42 -1.02 5.76 7.29
C LYS A 42 -2.53 5.54 7.26
N ALA A 43 -3.09 5.01 6.16
CA ALA A 43 -4.52 4.71 6.05
C ALA A 43 -4.94 3.59 7.00
N TYR A 44 -4.21 2.47 7.02
CA TYR A 44 -4.46 1.38 7.96
C TYR A 44 -4.40 1.84 9.42
N ARG A 45 -3.41 2.70 9.76
CA ARG A 45 -3.32 3.30 11.09
C ARG A 45 -4.54 4.14 11.45
N ARG A 46 -5.09 4.93 10.52
CA ARG A 46 -6.27 5.79 10.79
C ARG A 46 -7.55 5.00 11.06
N ILE A 47 -7.65 3.78 10.54
CA ILE A 47 -8.79 2.88 10.79
C ILE A 47 -8.52 1.87 11.93
N ALA A 48 -7.48 2.13 12.75
CA ALA A 48 -7.04 1.27 13.84
C ALA A 48 -6.68 -0.18 13.43
N ASN A 49 -6.40 -0.42 12.15
CA ASN A 49 -5.85 -1.70 11.69
C ASN A 49 -4.33 -1.68 11.81
N TYR A 50 -3.84 -1.81 13.04
CA TYR A 50 -2.42 -1.68 13.36
C TYR A 50 -1.56 -2.82 12.79
N GLY A 51 -2.12 -4.02 12.61
CA GLY A 51 -1.40 -5.16 12.05
C GLY A 51 -0.93 -4.89 10.62
N GLU A 52 -1.86 -4.50 9.74
CA GLU A 52 -1.52 -4.15 8.35
C GLU A 52 -0.65 -2.88 8.27
N ALA A 53 -0.88 -1.90 9.16
CA ALA A 53 -0.04 -0.72 9.21
C ALA A 53 1.43 -1.06 9.54
N LEU A 54 1.66 -1.93 10.54
CA LEU A 54 3.01 -2.34 10.94
C LEU A 54 3.68 -3.20 9.87
N LYS A 55 2.94 -4.12 9.24
CA LYS A 55 3.43 -4.91 8.12
C LYS A 55 3.94 -4.01 6.99
N LYS A 56 3.15 -3.01 6.61
CA LYS A 56 3.54 -2.02 5.59
C LYS A 56 4.78 -1.22 5.99
N CYS A 57 4.91 -0.84 7.27
CA CYS A 57 6.13 -0.18 7.77
C CYS A 57 7.39 -1.06 7.60
N HIS A 58 7.32 -2.36 7.88
CA HIS A 58 8.45 -3.27 7.66
C HIS A 58 8.76 -3.51 6.18
N GLU A 59 7.74 -3.54 5.33
CA GLU A 59 7.93 -3.58 3.87
C GLU A 59 8.69 -2.34 3.37
N ILE A 60 8.41 -1.16 3.94
CA ILE A 60 9.11 0.10 3.64
C ILE A 60 10.56 0.07 4.13
N GLU A 61 10.79 -0.37 5.37
CA GLU A 61 12.11 -0.46 5.99
C GLU A 61 13.06 -1.34 5.17
N ARG A 62 12.58 -2.51 4.72
CA ARG A 62 13.33 -3.45 3.86
C ARG A 62 13.83 -2.90 2.53
N VAL A 63 13.25 -1.81 2.03
CA VAL A 63 13.65 -1.18 0.76
C VAL A 63 14.68 -0.07 0.99
N ILE A 64 14.70 0.50 2.20
CA ILE A 64 15.59 1.61 2.56
C ILE A 64 16.97 1.09 3.02
N ASP A 65 17.00 -0.09 3.64
CA ASP A 65 18.22 -0.83 4.00
C ASP A 65 18.84 -1.56 2.80
#